data_AF-A0A6N2C4A1-F1
#
_entry.id   AF-A0A6N2C4A1-F1
#
_cell.length_a   1.000
_cell.length_b   1.000
_cell.length_c   1.000
_cell.angle_alpha   90.00
_cell.angle_beta   90.00
_cell.angle_gamma   90.00
#
_symmetry.space_group_name_H-M   'P 1'
#
loop_
_entity.id
_entity.type
_entity.pdbx_description
1 polymer ?
#
loop_
_entity_poly.entity_id
_entity_poly.type
_entity_poly.pdbx_seq_one_letter_code
_entity_poly.pdbx_strand_id
1 'polypeptide(L)'
;MYTWDARKNLVILTTFEKKSSATLSGWIKNVWDSSERPHWMLPHGFGQLGLYWSTHKIKAISDQAKNARGSLKGGSLHIVGAKSI
;
A
#
# COMPACT_ATOMS: atom_id res chain seq x y z
N MET A 1 1.07 31.85 23.51
CA MET A 1 1.13 31.05 22.28
C MET A 1 1.67 29.68 22.66
N TYR A 2 0.85 28.63 22.64
CA TYR A 2 1.29 27.28 23.00
C TYR A 2 1.95 26.63 21.79
N THR A 3 3.27 26.43 21.85
CA THR A 3 4.00 25.65 20.85
C THR A 3 4.10 24.22 21.36
N TRP A 4 3.61 23.28 20.54
CA TRP A 4 3.76 21.85 20.82
C TRP A 4 5.26 21.48 20.83
N ASP A 5 5.67 20.63 21.78
CA ASP A 5 7.01 20.04 21.76
C ASP A 5 7.23 19.33 20.42
N ALA A 6 8.26 19.74 19.69
CA ALA A 6 8.52 19.27 18.33
C ALA A 6 8.70 17.74 18.24
N ARG A 7 9.29 17.11 19.27
CA ARG A 7 9.47 15.65 19.31
C ARG A 7 8.12 14.95 19.50
N LYS A 8 7.28 15.46 20.40
CA LYS A 8 5.91 14.92 20.59
C LYS A 8 5.07 15.07 19.34
N ASN A 9 5.15 16.22 18.67
CA ASN A 9 4.43 16.48 17.43
C ASN A 9 4.86 15.50 16.32
N LEU A 10 6.18 15.26 16.17
CA LEU A 10 6.70 14.30 15.21
C LEU A 10 6.19 12.87 15.48
N VAL A 11 6.16 12.43 16.74
CA VAL A 11 5.63 11.10 17.10
C VAL A 11 4.15 10.97 16.77
N ILE A 12 3.35 12.01 17.01
CA ILE A 12 1.92 12.01 16.69
C ILE A 12 1.71 11.93 15.18
N LEU A 13 2.40 12.76 14.40
CA LEU A 13 2.30 12.78 12.94
C LEU A 13 2.71 11.44 12.33
N THR A 14 3.87 10.91 12.71
CA THR A 14 4.37 9.62 12.22
C THR A 14 3.44 8.46 12.59
N THR A 15 2.87 8.49 13.79
CA THR A 15 1.88 7.48 14.21
C THR A 15 0.59 7.58 13.41
N PHE A 16 0.11 8.81 13.19
CA PHE A 16 -1.07 9.07 12.37
C PHE A 16 -0.86 8.62 10.92
N GLU A 17 0.26 8.99 10.31
CA GLU A 17 0.64 8.59 8.95
C GLU A 17 0.70 7.07 8.84
N LYS A 18 1.35 6.38 9.79
CA LYS A 18 1.44 4.92 9.78
C LYS A 18 0.07 4.26 9.87
N LYS A 19 -0.79 4.72 10.79
CA LYS A 19 -2.14 4.15 10.99
C LYS A 19 -3.05 4.43 9.80
N SER A 20 -3.07 5.67 9.32
CA SER A 20 -3.88 6.07 8.17
C SER A 20 -3.43 5.34 6.90
N SER A 21 -2.12 5.21 6.67
CA SER A 21 -1.57 4.45 5.54
C SER A 21 -1.97 2.98 5.57
N ALA A 22 -1.90 2.34 6.75
CA ALA A 22 -2.30 0.95 6.91
C ALA A 22 -3.80 0.75 6.63
N THR A 23 -4.64 1.63 7.18
CA THR A 23 -6.09 1.61 6.95
C THR A 23 -6.43 1.83 5.48
N LEU A 24 -5.85 2.85 4.85
CA LEU A 24 -6.07 3.17 3.44
C LEU A 24 -5.63 2.01 2.55
N SER A 25 -4.48 1.40 2.84
CA SER A 25 -3.99 0.22 2.10
C SER A 25 -4.96 -0.95 2.22
N GLY A 26 -5.51 -1.20 3.41
CA GLY A 26 -6.53 -2.22 3.63
C GLY A 26 -7.81 -1.96 2.84
N TRP A 27 -8.29 -0.71 2.82
CA TRP A 27 -9.45 -0.33 2.03
C TRP A 27 -9.22 -0.49 0.53
N ILE A 28 -8.09 0.01 0.01
CA ILE A 28 -7.73 -0.13 -1.40
C ILE A 28 -7.62 -1.61 -1.80
N LYS A 29 -7.08 -2.46 -0.92
CA LYS A 29 -7.04 -3.90 -1.15
C LYS A 29 -8.44 -4.52 -1.24
N ASN A 30 -9.36 -4.15 -0.36
CA ASN A 30 -10.73 -4.65 -0.45
C ASN A 30 -11.41 -4.25 -1.77
N VAL A 31 -11.14 -3.03 -2.24
CA VAL A 31 -11.62 -2.53 -3.55
C VAL A 31 -11.00 -3.31 -4.71
N TRP A 32 -9.72 -3.66 -4.61
CA TRP A 32 -9.03 -4.52 -5.57
C TRP A 32 -9.68 -5.90 -5.65
N ASP A 33 -9.89 -6.53 -4.49
CA ASP A 33 -10.40 -7.90 -4.39
C ASP A 33 -11.88 -7.98 -4.80
N SER A 34 -12.72 -6.96 -4.49
CA SER A 34 -14.13 -6.94 -4.87
C SER A 34 -14.37 -6.48 -6.31
N SER A 35 -13.43 -5.74 -6.91
CA SER A 35 -13.61 -5.03 -8.19
C SER A 35 -14.81 -4.06 -8.20
N GLU A 36 -15.37 -3.74 -7.03
CA GLU A 36 -16.50 -2.83 -6.88
C GLU A 36 -16.05 -1.47 -6.34
N ARG A 37 -16.62 -0.39 -6.89
CA ARG A 37 -16.35 0.95 -6.39
C ARG A 37 -17.08 1.19 -5.06
N PRO A 38 -16.36 1.53 -3.98
CA PRO A 38 -17.01 1.85 -2.72
C PRO A 38 -17.66 3.24 -2.76
N HIS A 39 -18.70 3.44 -1.94
CA HIS A 39 -19.48 4.68 -1.92
C HIS A 39 -18.64 5.93 -1.58
N TRP A 40 -17.60 5.79 -0.75
CA TRP A 40 -16.72 6.89 -0.34
C TRP A 40 -15.72 7.30 -1.44
N MET A 41 -15.51 6.46 -2.45
CA MET A 41 -14.56 6.73 -3.52
C MET A 41 -15.28 7.35 -4.72
N LEU A 42 -14.78 8.52 -5.14
CA LEU A 42 -15.31 9.19 -6.32
C LEU A 42 -15.14 8.33 -7.58
N PRO A 43 -16.11 8.32 -8.51
CA PRO A 43 -16.02 7.56 -9.76
C PRO A 43 -14.73 7.82 -10.54
N HIS A 44 -14.30 9.08 -10.58
CA HIS A 44 -13.06 9.46 -11.26
C HIS A 44 -11.82 8.83 -10.62
N GLY A 45 -11.71 8.87 -9.28
CA GLY A 45 -10.59 8.27 -8.55
C GLY A 45 -10.54 6.75 -8.72
N PHE A 46 -11.69 6.09 -8.72
CA PHE A 46 -11.78 4.65 -8.99
C PHE A 46 -11.31 4.30 -10.42
N GLY A 47 -11.72 5.09 -11.42
CA GLY A 47 -11.27 4.89 -12.80
C GLY A 47 -9.75 5.05 -12.95
N GLN A 48 -9.16 6.08 -12.34
CA GLN A 48 -7.70 6.26 -12.32
C GLN A 48 -6.98 5.11 -11.63
N LEU A 49 -7.55 4.59 -10.54
CA LEU A 49 -6.99 3.46 -9.80
C LEU A 49 -6.99 2.18 -10.66
N GLY A 50 -8.07 1.93 -11.40
CA GLY A 50 -8.13 0.85 -12.39
C GLY A 50 -7.06 0.96 -13.49
N LEU A 51 -6.85 2.17 -14.02
CA LEU A 51 -5.78 2.44 -15.02
C LEU A 51 -4.38 2.25 -14.42
N TYR A 52 -4.16 2.71 -13.19
CA TYR A 52 -2.89 2.53 -12.50
C TYR A 52 -2.59 1.04 -12.32
N TRP A 53 -3.58 0.28 -11.87
CA TRP A 53 -3.42 -1.14 -11.64
C TRP A 53 -3.25 -1.99 -12.90
N SER A 54 -3.83 -1.57 -14.03
CA SER A 54 -3.62 -2.24 -15.32
C SER A 54 -2.21 -2.01 -15.90
N THR A 55 -1.41 -1.14 -15.28
CA THR A 55 -0.02 -0.91 -15.67
C THR A 55 0.81 -2.18 -15.47
N HIS A 56 1.58 -2.55 -16.50
CA HIS A 56 2.42 -3.77 -16.54
C HIS A 56 3.36 -3.91 -15.33
N LYS A 57 3.79 -2.78 -14.73
CA LYS A 57 4.63 -2.76 -13.52
C LYS A 57 3.93 -3.37 -12.30
N ILE A 58 2.66 -3.03 -12.07
CA ILE A 58 1.89 -3.56 -10.94
C ILE A 58 1.58 -5.05 -11.15
N LYS A 59 1.23 -5.42 -12.38
CA LYS A 59 1.02 -6.82 -12.74
C LYS A 59 2.28 -7.66 -12.52
N ALA A 60 3.44 -7.18 -12.96
CA ALA A 60 4.72 -7.86 -12.76
C ALA A 60 5.07 -8.07 -11.28
N ILE A 61 4.87 -7.06 -10.43
CA ILE A 61 5.08 -7.17 -8.97
C ILE A 61 4.10 -8.16 -8.35
N SER A 62 2.83 -8.12 -8.76
CA SER A 62 1.79 -9.03 -8.27
C SER A 62 2.09 -10.49 -8.64
N ASP A 63 2.50 -10.74 -9.88
CA ASP A 63 2.85 -12.08 -10.37
C ASP A 63 4.12 -12.59 -9.70
N GLN A 64 5.14 -11.74 -9.50
CA GLN A 64 6.32 -12.08 -8.72
C GLN A 64 5.95 -12.44 -7.27
N ALA A 65 5.06 -11.69 -6.63
CA ALA A 65 4.60 -11.97 -5.27
C ALA A 65 3.78 -13.26 -5.19
N LYS A 66 2.94 -13.58 -6.19
CA LYS A 66 2.23 -14.86 -6.29
C LYS A 66 3.21 -16.03 -6.43
N ASN A 67 4.20 -15.90 -7.31
CA ASN A 67 5.23 -16.92 -7.50
C ASN A 67 6.05 -17.14 -6.22
N ALA A 68 6.37 -16.08 -5.49
CA ALA A 68 7.04 -16.17 -4.20
C ALA A 68 6.19 -16.91 -3.14
N ARG A 69 4.87 -16.70 -3.11
CA ARG A 69 3.95 -17.41 -2.19
C ARG A 69 3.76 -18.88 -2.55
N GLY A 70 3.71 -19.20 -3.83
CA GLY A 70 3.53 -20.58 -4.33
C GLY A 70 4.81 -21.42 -4.32
N SER A 71 5.97 -20.79 -4.11
CA SER A 71 7.24 -21.48 -4.01
C SER A 71 7.30 -22.30 -2.71
N LEU A 72 7.30 -23.63 -2.84
CA LEU A 72 7.58 -24.59 -1.76
C LEU A 72 8.97 -24.45 -1.13
N LYS A 73 9.88 -23.66 -1.74
CA LYS A 73 11.07 -23.16 -1.05
C LYS A 73 10.61 -22.05 -0.11
N GLY A 74 10.31 -22.43 1.14
CA GLY A 74 9.95 -21.55 2.24
C GLY A 74 11.06 -20.57 2.61
N GLY A 75 11.28 -19.58 1.76
CA GLY A 75 12.18 -18.46 2.02
C GLY A 75 11.38 -17.19 1.93
N SER A 76 11.06 -16.61 3.09
CA SER A 76 10.73 -15.20 3.18
C SER A 76 11.86 -14.41 2.49
N LEU A 77 11.64 -13.98 1.25
CA LEU A 77 12.47 -12.94 0.64
C LEU A 77 12.07 -11.62 1.32
N HIS A 78 12.53 -11.45 2.56
CA HIS A 78 12.70 -10.15 3.17
C HIS A 78 13.63 -9.36 2.25
N ILE A 79 13.08 -8.57 1.32
CA ILE A 79 13.82 -7.48 0.70
C ILE A 79 13.89 -6.36 1.74
N VAL A 80 14.62 -6.60 2.82
CA VAL A 80 15.09 -5.57 3.73
C VAL A 80 16.51 -5.26 3.27
N GLY A 81 16.64 -4.41 2.24
CA GLY A 81 17.93 -3.79 1.91
C GLY A 81 18.65 -4.28 0.65
N ALA A 82 17.96 -4.71 -0.41
CA ALA A 82 18.62 -4.78 -1.71
C ALA A 82 18.89 -3.36 -2.24
N LYS A 83 20.10 -2.84 -1.99
CA LYS A 83 20.68 -1.77 -2.80
C LYS A 83 21.24 -2.41 -4.06
N SER A 84 20.83 -1.94 -5.23
CA SER A 84 21.57 -2.21 -6.47
C SER A 84 22.97 -1.65 -6.32
N ILE A 85 23.97 -2.44 -6.71
CA ILE A 85 25.28 -1.93 -7.12
C ILE A 85 25.06 -1.13 -8.42
#